data_AF-A0A348UV47-F1
#
_entry.id   AF-A0A348UV47-F1
#
_cell.length_a   1.000
_cell.length_b   1.000
_cell.length_c   1.000
_cell.angle_alpha   90.00
_cell.angle_beta   90.00
_cell.angle_gamma   90.00
#
_symmetry.space_group_name_H-M   'P 1'
#
loop_
_entity.id
_entity.type
_entity.pdbx_description
1 polymer ?
#
loop_
_entity_poly.entity_id
_entity_poly.type
_entity_poly.pdbx_seq_one_letter_code
_entity_poly.pdbx_strand_id
1 'polypeptide(L)'
;MILPIKDIIDLDFLLGLDEDPENIDTKAIASRDRDIFRRIKNGDRLDDAGLIAGWLEYRRLLFFQETDNADPGAKLPGALFESFYTWIVRGMFACGLAAGGLCAYSFLAYHGSRPVNVTLFIAVFILFPALLCLSAALVGLHQFRSGPAESGWIGVLHRLSMRLFIDKFMGRLQKLTAPIQKHFPQFSKNSGDLLHLDTRPFRSILFWPVFIALSQGALGFSAGALGGTFFRIMVTDLAFGWQSTLLMSGESVYRLVSWLALPWSWVMPDMFVPTLEQIEGSRIVLKEGIAGLASEHLAAWWPFLCMGMMVYALIPRVVLVGFAHTARTLALARFDLSRPGYQRLLMRMRSPRMGMNIKETGGSRAEFRAPLPRPEPGPVVEKDEAPLVVAQPHAILNTPEPEPEAKPEPKANVKPDPRPPVVSDDPRVKKNTPGALVLGSAMGFEENDMEQIRAGLEQQFGLHVAATVGVHFDFDEDQYQIAAHVKDLGQVPLIVLQEVWQPPIRGLLYYFVQIRETFPDLPLWIVMIRTMEQGEKDVAPSDVNFQVWKSAVKQLNDPLIAIERWMSL
;
A
#
# COMPACT_ATOMS: atom_id res chain seq x y z
N MET A 1 -0.93 -40.49 4.70
CA MET A 1 0.12 -39.90 3.83
C MET A 1 -0.35 -38.52 3.39
N ILE A 2 0.50 -37.49 3.35
CA ILE A 2 0.11 -36.14 2.89
C ILE A 2 0.57 -35.97 1.44
N LEU A 3 -0.37 -35.80 0.52
CA LEU A 3 -0.06 -35.52 -0.88
C LEU A 3 0.41 -34.06 -1.03
N PRO A 4 1.60 -33.81 -1.60
CA PRO A 4 2.05 -32.46 -1.88
C PRO A 4 1.17 -31.82 -2.96
N ILE A 5 1.13 -30.48 -2.98
CA ILE A 5 0.28 -29.72 -3.91
C ILE A 5 0.52 -30.08 -5.39
N LYS A 6 1.77 -30.39 -5.75
CA LYS A 6 2.14 -30.82 -7.11
C LYS A 6 1.49 -32.14 -7.50
N ASP A 7 1.36 -33.07 -6.56
CA ASP A 7 0.77 -34.38 -6.80
C ASP A 7 -0.75 -34.27 -6.92
N ILE A 8 -1.37 -33.36 -6.17
CA ILE A 8 -2.80 -33.04 -6.29
C ILE A 8 -3.09 -32.40 -7.66
N ILE A 9 -2.24 -31.49 -8.12
CA ILE A 9 -2.35 -30.86 -9.45
C ILE A 9 -2.19 -31.91 -10.57
N ASP A 10 -1.19 -32.78 -10.47
CA ASP A 10 -0.99 -33.85 -11.47
C ASP A 10 -2.13 -34.87 -11.47
N LEU A 11 -2.66 -35.21 -10.29
CA LEU A 11 -3.79 -36.12 -10.13
C LEU A 11 -5.06 -35.55 -10.79
N ASP A 12 -5.38 -34.28 -10.52
CA ASP A 12 -6.54 -33.60 -11.09
C ASP A 12 -6.43 -33.50 -12.62
N PHE A 13 -5.23 -33.18 -13.12
CA PHE A 13 -4.94 -33.13 -14.55
C PHE A 13 -5.12 -34.49 -15.23
N LEU A 14 -4.52 -35.56 -14.68
CA LEU A 14 -4.61 -36.91 -15.27
C LEU A 14 -6.04 -37.46 -15.23
N LEU A 15 -6.79 -37.16 -14.17
CA LEU A 15 -8.20 -37.52 -14.09
C LEU A 15 -9.05 -36.73 -15.07
N GLY A 16 -8.77 -35.43 -15.26
CA GLY A 16 -9.44 -34.61 -16.28
C GLY A 16 -9.28 -35.17 -17.69
N LEU A 17 -8.09 -35.66 -18.03
CA LEU A 17 -7.84 -36.33 -19.33
C LEU A 17 -8.64 -37.64 -19.50
N ASP A 18 -8.90 -38.35 -18.41
CA ASP A 18 -9.67 -39.60 -18.43
C ASP A 18 -11.19 -39.38 -18.39
N GLU A 19 -11.65 -38.20 -17.94
CA GLU A 19 -13.08 -37.80 -17.87
C GLU A 19 -13.54 -36.97 -19.08
N ASP A 20 -12.63 -36.62 -20.01
CA ASP A 20 -12.96 -35.87 -21.23
C ASP A 20 -14.02 -36.62 -22.07
N PRO A 21 -15.18 -36.00 -22.39
CA PRO A 21 -16.24 -36.64 -23.16
C PRO A 21 -15.82 -37.10 -24.57
N GLU A 22 -14.69 -36.62 -25.11
CA GLU A 22 -14.12 -37.12 -26.37
C GLU A 22 -13.46 -38.52 -26.21
N ASN A 23 -13.25 -38.99 -24.97
CA ASN A 23 -12.60 -40.28 -24.68
C ASN A 23 -13.63 -41.43 -24.60
N ILE A 24 -13.85 -42.10 -25.73
CA ILE A 24 -14.93 -43.07 -25.93
C ILE A 24 -14.68 -44.41 -25.20
N ASP A 25 -13.45 -44.71 -24.76
CA ASP A 25 -13.07 -46.01 -24.21
C ASP A 25 -13.03 -46.08 -22.68
N THR A 26 -14.20 -45.93 -22.05
CA THR A 26 -14.35 -46.08 -20.59
C THR A 26 -13.94 -47.48 -20.09
N LYS A 27 -13.93 -48.49 -20.98
CA LYS A 27 -13.54 -49.86 -20.63
C LYS A 27 -12.03 -50.01 -20.53
N ALA A 28 -11.26 -49.44 -21.48
CA ALA A 28 -9.80 -49.44 -21.44
C ALA A 28 -9.24 -48.63 -20.26
N ILE A 29 -9.83 -47.48 -19.94
CA ILE A 29 -9.40 -46.67 -18.78
C ILE A 29 -9.49 -47.50 -17.50
N ALA A 30 -10.62 -48.16 -17.29
CA ALA A 30 -10.81 -48.98 -16.09
C ALA A 30 -10.04 -50.32 -16.13
N SER A 31 -9.59 -50.82 -17.29
CA SER A 31 -8.66 -51.98 -17.30
C SER A 31 -7.26 -51.53 -16.93
N ARG A 32 -6.80 -50.40 -17.47
CA ARG A 32 -5.54 -49.75 -17.10
C ARG A 32 -5.48 -49.49 -15.60
N ASP A 33 -6.51 -48.88 -15.02
CA ASP A 33 -6.55 -48.58 -13.58
C ASP A 33 -6.49 -49.84 -12.71
N ARG A 34 -7.13 -50.93 -13.16
CA ARG A 34 -7.07 -52.22 -12.47
C ARG A 34 -5.70 -52.88 -12.59
N ASP A 35 -5.05 -52.77 -13.74
CA ASP A 35 -3.70 -53.29 -13.94
C ASP A 35 -2.66 -52.51 -13.14
N ILE A 36 -2.84 -51.19 -13.02
CA ILE A 36 -2.06 -50.35 -12.10
C ILE A 36 -2.24 -50.85 -10.66
N PHE A 37 -3.48 -51.07 -10.21
CA PHE A 37 -3.75 -51.60 -8.87
C PHE A 37 -3.02 -52.93 -8.59
N ARG A 38 -2.97 -53.84 -9.57
CA ARG A 38 -2.26 -55.13 -9.45
C ARG A 38 -0.74 -54.98 -9.35
N ARG A 39 -0.16 -53.93 -9.94
CA ARG A 39 1.29 -53.66 -9.90
C ARG A 39 1.74 -53.00 -8.59
N ILE A 40 0.82 -52.37 -7.87
CA ILE A 40 1.10 -51.77 -6.55
C ILE A 40 1.34 -52.89 -5.53
N LYS A 41 2.56 -52.96 -4.98
CA LYS A 41 2.91 -53.90 -3.90
C LYS A 41 2.05 -53.62 -2.66
N ASN A 42 1.41 -54.65 -2.12
CA ASN A 42 0.54 -54.57 -0.93
C ASN A 42 -0.64 -53.58 -1.06
N GLY A 43 -1.22 -53.44 -2.26
CA GLY A 43 -2.40 -52.59 -2.53
C GLY A 43 -3.54 -52.76 -1.52
N ASP A 44 -3.82 -53.99 -1.09
CA ASP A 44 -4.92 -54.29 -0.16
C ASP A 44 -4.68 -53.81 1.28
N ARG A 45 -3.44 -53.45 1.65
CA ARG A 45 -3.07 -52.96 3.00
C ARG A 45 -2.84 -51.44 3.02
N LEU A 46 -2.90 -50.78 1.87
CA LEU A 46 -2.65 -49.35 1.75
C LEU A 46 -3.94 -48.56 2.02
N ASP A 47 -3.78 -47.46 2.77
CA ASP A 47 -4.82 -46.44 2.96
C ASP A 47 -5.22 -45.82 1.60
N ASP A 48 -6.42 -45.25 1.50
CA ASP A 48 -6.97 -44.65 0.27
C ASP A 48 -5.99 -43.62 -0.33
N ALA A 49 -5.33 -42.82 0.52
CA ALA A 49 -4.30 -41.88 0.11
C ALA A 49 -3.04 -42.55 -0.47
N GLY A 50 -2.64 -43.70 0.09
CA GLY A 50 -1.50 -44.48 -0.41
C GLY A 50 -1.77 -45.15 -1.75
N LEU A 51 -3.01 -45.61 -1.96
CA LEU A 51 -3.45 -46.16 -3.24
C LEU A 51 -3.48 -45.10 -4.34
N ILE A 52 -3.99 -43.90 -4.04
CA ILE A 52 -4.01 -42.77 -4.98
C ILE A 52 -2.57 -42.34 -5.32
N ALA A 53 -1.68 -42.26 -4.33
CA ALA A 53 -0.27 -41.92 -4.56
C ALA A 53 0.42 -42.96 -5.46
N GLY A 54 0.20 -44.24 -5.19
CA GLY A 54 0.71 -45.33 -6.03
C GLY A 54 0.17 -45.28 -7.46
N TRP A 55 -1.14 -45.06 -7.62
CA TRP A 55 -1.74 -44.91 -8.94
C TRP A 55 -1.14 -43.73 -9.71
N LEU A 56 -0.96 -42.59 -9.04
CA LEU A 56 -0.38 -41.39 -9.64
C LEU A 56 1.02 -41.66 -10.18
N GLU A 57 1.89 -42.28 -9.40
CA GLU A 57 3.26 -42.60 -9.80
C GLU A 57 3.31 -43.50 -11.05
N TYR A 58 2.49 -44.55 -11.09
CA TYR A 58 2.39 -45.43 -12.25
C TYR A 58 1.74 -44.74 -13.46
N ARG A 59 0.72 -43.90 -13.26
CA ARG A 59 0.07 -43.17 -14.35
C ARG A 59 1.00 -42.14 -14.98
N ARG A 60 1.88 -41.49 -14.19
CA ARG A 60 2.94 -40.61 -14.71
C ARG A 60 3.87 -41.36 -15.66
N LEU A 61 4.32 -42.56 -15.27
CA LEU A 61 5.20 -43.38 -16.12
C LEU A 61 4.50 -43.80 -17.42
N LEU A 62 3.24 -44.23 -17.34
CA LEU A 62 2.45 -44.59 -18.52
C LEU A 62 2.23 -43.39 -19.44
N PHE A 63 1.96 -42.21 -18.90
CA PHE A 63 1.79 -40.99 -19.70
C PHE A 63 3.06 -40.69 -20.51
N PHE A 64 4.26 -40.78 -19.91
CA PHE A 64 5.52 -40.58 -20.63
C PHE A 64 5.85 -41.71 -21.62
N GLN A 65 5.41 -42.94 -21.38
CA GLN A 65 5.56 -44.07 -22.32
C GLN A 65 4.60 -43.99 -23.50
N GLU A 66 3.34 -43.58 -23.27
CA GLU A 66 2.33 -43.34 -24.32
C GLU A 66 2.76 -42.20 -25.25
N THR A 67 3.63 -41.32 -24.77
CA THR A 67 4.12 -40.14 -25.49
C THR A 67 5.55 -40.30 -25.98
N ASP A 68 5.92 -41.46 -26.54
CA ASP A 68 7.25 -41.91 -27.06
C ASP A 68 8.05 -40.92 -27.95
N ASN A 69 7.53 -39.70 -28.21
CA ASN A 69 8.19 -38.56 -28.86
C ASN A 69 8.25 -37.28 -27.99
N ALA A 70 7.98 -37.37 -26.69
CA ALA A 70 8.06 -36.24 -25.78
C ALA A 70 9.54 -35.88 -25.55
N ASP A 71 9.89 -34.62 -25.83
CA ASP A 71 11.22 -34.08 -25.56
C ASP A 71 11.69 -34.52 -24.15
N PRO A 72 12.99 -34.84 -23.97
CA PRO A 72 13.54 -35.28 -22.68
C PRO A 72 13.38 -34.27 -21.52
N GLY A 73 12.78 -33.11 -21.77
CA GLY A 73 12.41 -32.09 -20.78
C GLY A 73 10.91 -31.94 -20.49
N ALA A 74 10.02 -32.78 -21.05
CA ALA A 74 8.59 -32.70 -20.80
C ALA A 74 8.27 -32.95 -19.32
N LYS A 75 7.67 -31.96 -18.65
CA LYS A 75 7.29 -32.02 -17.23
C LYS A 75 5.77 -31.94 -17.10
N LEU A 76 5.23 -32.68 -16.15
CA LEU A 76 3.82 -32.61 -15.79
C LEU A 76 3.46 -31.24 -15.18
N PRO A 77 2.18 -30.82 -15.24
CA PRO A 77 1.73 -29.50 -14.76
C PRO A 77 2.10 -29.19 -13.31
N GLY A 78 2.06 -30.18 -12.42
CA GLY A 78 2.44 -30.05 -11.01
C GLY A 78 3.93 -29.82 -10.82
N ALA A 79 4.79 -30.50 -11.59
CA ALA A 79 6.23 -30.28 -11.57
C ALA A 79 6.62 -28.90 -12.14
N LEU A 80 5.89 -28.43 -13.15
CA LEU A 80 6.01 -27.07 -13.70
C LEU A 80 5.56 -26.01 -12.69
N PHE A 81 4.41 -26.23 -12.04
CA PHE A 81 3.92 -25.38 -10.97
C PHE A 81 4.93 -25.27 -9.83
N GLU A 82 5.47 -26.38 -9.34
CA GLU A 82 6.47 -26.39 -8.25
C GLU A 82 7.73 -25.62 -8.65
N SER A 83 8.24 -25.87 -9.86
CA SER A 83 9.43 -25.19 -10.39
C SER A 83 9.20 -23.68 -10.48
N PHE A 84 8.10 -23.26 -11.09
CA PHE A 84 7.78 -21.86 -11.31
C PHE A 84 7.43 -21.13 -10.00
N TYR A 85 6.66 -21.77 -9.12
CA TYR A 85 6.35 -21.26 -7.79
C TYR A 85 7.61 -20.99 -6.97
N THR A 86 8.58 -21.91 -7.01
CA THR A 86 9.86 -21.74 -6.30
C THR A 86 10.62 -20.50 -6.83
N TRP A 87 10.63 -20.30 -8.14
CA TRP A 87 11.22 -19.10 -8.75
C TRP A 87 10.48 -17.81 -8.36
N ILE A 88 9.15 -17.84 -8.28
CA ILE A 88 8.38 -16.69 -7.83
C ILE A 88 8.67 -16.36 -6.38
N VAL A 89 8.71 -17.35 -5.48
CA VAL A 89 9.01 -17.10 -4.07
C VAL A 89 10.40 -16.47 -3.92
N ARG A 90 11.40 -17.01 -4.62
CA ARG A 90 12.77 -16.45 -4.66
C ARG A 90 12.80 -15.05 -5.27
N GLY A 91 12.08 -14.84 -6.36
CA GLY A 91 11.97 -13.55 -7.04
C GLY A 91 11.28 -12.50 -6.17
N MET A 92 10.19 -12.86 -5.49
CA MET A 92 9.50 -11.98 -4.54
C MET A 92 10.43 -11.58 -3.39
N PHE A 93 11.17 -12.53 -2.83
CA PHE A 93 12.16 -12.25 -1.79
C PHE A 93 13.27 -11.31 -2.29
N ALA A 94 13.85 -11.59 -3.46
CA ALA A 94 14.92 -10.78 -4.04
C ALA A 94 14.45 -9.36 -4.40
N CYS A 95 13.27 -9.23 -5.01
CA CYS A 95 12.65 -7.94 -5.30
C CYS A 95 12.32 -7.17 -4.02
N GLY A 96 11.79 -7.85 -3.00
CA GLY A 96 11.55 -7.28 -1.68
C GLY A 96 12.86 -6.76 -1.08
N LEU A 97 13.91 -7.57 -1.08
CA LEU A 97 15.23 -7.23 -0.54
C LEU A 97 15.83 -6.00 -1.24
N ALA A 98 15.79 -5.96 -2.57
CA ALA A 98 16.22 -4.80 -3.32
C ALA A 98 15.36 -3.56 -3.00
N ALA A 99 14.03 -3.68 -3.03
CA ALA A 99 13.13 -2.57 -2.76
C ALA A 99 13.30 -2.00 -1.33
N GLY A 100 13.42 -2.87 -0.32
CA GLY A 100 13.67 -2.47 1.06
C GLY A 100 15.02 -1.80 1.23
N GLY A 101 16.07 -2.39 0.66
CA GLY A 101 17.42 -1.84 0.70
C GLY A 101 17.52 -0.47 0.03
N LEU A 102 16.98 -0.33 -1.19
CA LEU A 102 16.95 0.95 -1.91
C LEU A 102 16.09 1.98 -1.19
N CYS A 103 14.95 1.59 -0.61
CA CYS A 103 14.09 2.50 0.12
C CYS A 103 14.77 3.04 1.39
N ALA A 104 15.37 2.16 2.19
CA ALA A 104 16.14 2.56 3.37
C ALA A 104 17.37 3.41 3.00
N TYR A 105 18.10 3.02 1.95
CA TYR A 105 19.25 3.76 1.44
C TYR A 105 18.86 5.17 0.98
N SER A 106 17.78 5.29 0.21
CA SER A 106 17.26 6.57 -0.30
C SER A 106 16.73 7.45 0.83
N PHE A 107 16.02 6.86 1.80
CA PHE A 107 15.52 7.60 2.95
C PHE A 107 16.65 8.20 3.79
N LEU A 108 17.76 7.46 3.93
CA LEU A 108 18.96 7.89 4.66
C LEU A 108 19.96 8.65 3.78
N ALA A 109 19.54 9.14 2.61
CA ALA A 109 20.35 9.97 1.74
C ALA A 109 20.59 11.36 2.39
N TYR A 110 21.60 11.42 3.26
CA TYR A 110 22.04 12.65 3.90
C TYR A 110 22.74 13.59 2.91
N HIS A 111 22.29 14.85 2.85
CA HIS A 111 22.85 15.90 1.99
C HIS A 111 23.59 17.00 2.78
N GLY A 112 24.05 16.73 4.01
CA GLY A 112 24.84 17.71 4.79
C GLY A 112 24.04 18.86 5.40
N SER A 113 22.76 19.00 5.03
CA SER A 113 21.94 20.19 5.33
C SER A 113 20.75 19.91 6.26
N ARG A 114 20.41 18.64 6.52
CA ARG A 114 19.29 18.26 7.42
C ARG A 114 19.58 16.91 8.08
N PRO A 115 19.53 16.79 9.42
CA PRO A 115 19.63 15.49 10.10
C PRO A 115 18.47 14.58 9.70
N VAL A 116 18.69 13.26 9.79
CA VAL A 116 17.67 12.25 9.50
C VAL A 116 16.61 12.29 10.60
N ASN A 117 15.35 12.46 10.20
CA ASN A 117 14.24 12.47 11.15
C ASN A 117 13.91 11.04 11.63
N VAL A 118 14.21 10.80 12.91
CA VAL A 118 14.00 9.51 13.57
C VAL A 118 12.51 9.16 13.70
N THR A 119 11.62 10.12 13.94
CA THR A 119 10.19 9.83 14.10
C THR A 119 9.58 9.32 12.80
N LEU A 120 9.98 9.91 11.68
CA LEU A 120 9.60 9.46 10.35
C LEU A 120 10.18 8.08 10.04
N PHE A 121 11.43 7.82 10.43
CA PHE A 121 12.05 6.50 10.27
C PHE A 121 11.28 5.41 11.03
N ILE A 122 10.97 5.64 12.31
CA ILE A 122 10.20 4.71 13.14
C ILE A 122 8.80 4.47 12.53
N ALA A 123 8.13 5.52 12.08
CA ALA A 123 6.81 5.39 11.46
C ALA A 123 6.85 4.51 10.19
N VAL A 124 7.80 4.75 9.29
CA VAL A 124 7.85 4.13 7.95
C VAL A 124 8.48 2.73 7.97
N PHE A 125 9.54 2.50 8.75
CA PHE A 125 10.32 1.25 8.71
C PHE A 125 10.03 0.31 9.88
N ILE A 126 9.37 0.77 10.94
CA ILE A 126 9.06 -0.04 12.13
C ILE A 126 7.54 -0.20 12.29
N LEU A 127 6.82 0.90 12.56
CA LEU A 127 5.39 0.85 12.88
C LEU A 127 4.53 0.43 11.68
N PHE A 128 4.75 1.01 10.51
CA PHE A 128 3.98 0.67 9.32
C PHE A 128 4.17 -0.80 8.88
N PRO A 129 5.41 -1.34 8.78
CA PRO A 129 5.63 -2.75 8.50
C PRO A 129 5.07 -3.69 9.58
N ALA A 130 5.12 -3.29 10.86
CA ALA A 130 4.52 -4.03 11.96
C ALA A 130 2.99 -4.09 11.84
N LEU A 131 2.32 -2.97 11.53
CA LEU A 131 0.88 -2.91 11.30
C LEU A 131 0.46 -3.81 10.12
N LEU A 132 1.22 -3.76 9.00
CA LEU A 132 1.00 -4.64 7.86
C LEU A 132 1.28 -6.12 8.19
N CYS A 133 2.15 -6.40 9.15
CA CYS A 133 2.42 -7.76 9.60
C CYS A 133 1.25 -8.27 10.44
N LEU A 134 0.73 -7.43 11.33
CA LEU A 134 -0.43 -7.73 12.16
C LEU A 134 -1.67 -7.98 11.29
N SER A 135 -1.94 -7.14 10.30
CA SER A 135 -3.07 -7.34 9.39
C SER A 135 -2.95 -8.65 8.59
N ALA A 136 -1.76 -8.97 8.08
CA ALA A 136 -1.50 -10.24 7.41
C ALA A 136 -1.65 -11.45 8.35
N ALA A 137 -1.22 -11.33 9.62
CA ALA A 137 -1.40 -12.37 10.62
C ALA A 137 -2.89 -12.61 10.93
N LEU A 138 -3.69 -11.56 11.07
CA LEU A 138 -5.13 -11.66 11.27
C LEU A 138 -5.83 -12.35 10.09
N VAL A 139 -5.45 -12.01 8.85
CA VAL A 139 -5.97 -12.66 7.64
C VAL A 139 -5.57 -14.15 7.60
N GLY A 140 -4.31 -14.47 7.87
CA GLY A 140 -3.83 -15.86 7.93
C GLY A 140 -4.52 -16.68 9.01
N LEU A 141 -4.74 -16.10 10.19
CA LEU A 141 -5.42 -16.76 11.31
C LEU A 141 -6.91 -16.97 11.03
N HIS A 142 -7.59 -15.98 10.45
CA HIS A 142 -8.97 -16.09 10.02
C HIS A 142 -9.13 -17.22 9.00
N GLN A 143 -8.26 -17.25 7.98
CA GLN A 143 -8.26 -18.30 6.96
C GLN A 143 -8.01 -19.70 7.56
N PHE A 144 -7.11 -19.79 8.54
CA PHE A 144 -6.78 -21.05 9.20
C PHE A 144 -7.92 -21.60 10.06
N ARG A 145 -8.68 -20.72 10.73
CA ARG A 145 -9.79 -21.12 11.62
C ARG A 145 -11.10 -21.33 10.86
N SER A 146 -11.46 -20.40 9.98
CA SER A 146 -12.80 -20.30 9.39
C SER A 146 -12.85 -20.68 7.91
N GLY A 147 -11.70 -20.97 7.29
CA GLY A 147 -11.62 -21.20 5.83
C GLY A 147 -11.70 -19.91 5.00
N PRO A 148 -11.87 -20.03 3.67
CA PRO A 148 -11.96 -18.89 2.75
C PRO A 148 -13.05 -17.91 3.15
N ALA A 149 -12.68 -16.66 3.47
CA ALA A 149 -13.65 -15.60 3.72
C ALA A 149 -14.48 -15.35 2.46
N GLU A 150 -15.79 -15.66 2.50
CA GLU A 150 -16.70 -15.43 1.37
C GLU A 150 -17.15 -13.96 1.28
N SER A 151 -17.24 -13.26 2.43
CA SER A 151 -17.69 -11.86 2.54
C SER A 151 -16.66 -10.95 3.24
N GLY A 152 -16.78 -9.63 3.01
CA GLY A 152 -15.90 -8.60 3.60
C GLY A 152 -14.63 -8.26 2.81
N TRP A 153 -13.87 -7.27 3.30
CA TRP A 153 -12.63 -6.76 2.68
C TRP A 153 -11.56 -7.85 2.50
N ILE A 154 -11.48 -8.81 3.45
CA ILE A 154 -10.57 -9.95 3.39
C ILE A 154 -10.94 -10.88 2.23
N GLY A 155 -12.23 -11.11 2.00
CA GLY A 155 -12.74 -11.88 0.87
C GLY A 155 -12.50 -11.18 -0.48
N VAL A 156 -12.62 -9.84 -0.52
CA VAL A 156 -12.28 -9.03 -1.71
C VAL A 156 -10.79 -9.12 -2.02
N LEU A 157 -9.93 -8.92 -1.02
CA LEU A 157 -8.47 -9.00 -1.18
C LEU A 157 -8.03 -10.40 -1.63
N HIS A 158 -8.66 -11.44 -1.07
CA HIS A 158 -8.46 -12.82 -1.50
C HIS A 158 -8.96 -13.06 -2.94
N ARG A 159 -10.14 -12.57 -3.33
CA ARG A 159 -10.62 -12.67 -4.72
C ARG A 159 -9.69 -11.95 -5.70
N LEU A 160 -9.24 -10.75 -5.35
CA LEU A 160 -8.37 -9.95 -6.20
C LEU A 160 -6.99 -10.59 -6.34
N SER A 161 -6.37 -11.02 -5.23
CA SER A 161 -5.09 -11.72 -5.26
C SER A 161 -5.18 -13.05 -5.99
N MET A 162 -6.27 -13.82 -5.83
CA MET A 162 -6.50 -15.05 -6.58
C MET A 162 -6.72 -14.80 -8.05
N ARG A 163 -7.48 -13.78 -8.42
CA ARG A 163 -7.70 -13.41 -9.83
C ARG A 163 -6.39 -12.97 -10.47
N LEU A 164 -5.63 -12.10 -9.81
CA LEU A 164 -4.32 -11.67 -10.31
C LEU A 164 -3.33 -12.84 -10.38
N PHE A 165 -3.36 -13.75 -9.40
CA PHE A 165 -2.59 -14.98 -9.45
C PHE A 165 -3.04 -15.81 -10.65
N ILE A 166 -4.27 -16.30 -10.72
CA ILE A 166 -4.75 -17.13 -11.84
C ILE A 166 -4.49 -16.44 -13.20
N ASP A 167 -4.93 -15.21 -13.41
CA ASP A 167 -4.83 -14.52 -14.70
C ASP A 167 -3.36 -14.27 -15.12
N LYS A 168 -2.51 -13.78 -14.20
CA LYS A 168 -1.11 -13.44 -14.55
C LYS A 168 -0.15 -14.61 -14.37
N PHE A 169 -0.31 -15.41 -13.32
CA PHE A 169 0.53 -16.58 -13.02
C PHE A 169 0.18 -17.74 -13.94
N MET A 170 -1.08 -18.21 -13.98
CA MET A 170 -1.44 -19.34 -14.84
C MET A 170 -1.33 -18.95 -16.32
N GLY A 171 -1.69 -17.71 -16.68
CA GLY A 171 -1.50 -17.22 -18.05
C GLY A 171 -0.03 -17.17 -18.49
N ARG A 172 0.91 -16.84 -17.59
CA ARG A 172 2.36 -16.87 -17.89
C ARG A 172 2.94 -18.28 -17.86
N LEU A 173 2.53 -19.10 -16.89
CA LEU A 173 2.89 -20.51 -16.82
C LEU A 173 2.47 -21.22 -18.11
N GLN A 174 1.24 -20.96 -18.58
CA GLN A 174 0.72 -21.48 -19.83
C GLN A 174 1.57 -21.07 -21.04
N LYS A 175 1.96 -19.79 -21.16
CA LYS A 175 2.84 -19.32 -22.24
C LYS A 175 4.22 -19.97 -22.22
N LEU A 176 4.79 -20.18 -21.03
CA LEU A 176 6.06 -20.89 -20.84
C LEU A 176 5.92 -22.38 -21.18
N THR A 177 4.74 -22.95 -20.96
CA THR A 177 4.42 -24.33 -21.35
C THR A 177 3.91 -24.45 -22.78
N ALA A 178 3.59 -23.36 -23.48
CA ALA A 178 3.02 -23.37 -24.83
C ALA A 178 3.83 -24.16 -25.87
N PRO A 179 5.18 -24.22 -25.85
CA PRO A 179 5.95 -25.09 -26.74
C PRO A 179 5.72 -26.58 -26.47
N ILE A 180 5.55 -26.93 -25.18
CA ILE A 180 5.20 -28.27 -24.72
C ILE A 180 3.73 -28.56 -25.06
N GLN A 181 2.81 -27.59 -24.86
CA GLN A 181 1.37 -27.71 -25.17
C GLN A 181 1.07 -27.82 -26.67
N LYS A 182 1.89 -27.27 -27.55
CA LYS A 182 1.72 -27.41 -29.02
C LYS A 182 1.77 -28.87 -29.48
N HIS A 183 2.45 -29.75 -28.75
CA HIS A 183 2.49 -31.19 -29.02
C HIS A 183 1.34 -31.97 -28.36
N PHE A 184 0.55 -31.32 -27.50
CA PHE A 184 -0.55 -31.94 -26.78
C PHE A 184 -1.83 -31.09 -26.95
N PRO A 185 -2.62 -31.27 -28.03
CA PRO A 185 -3.82 -30.48 -28.28
C PRO A 185 -4.86 -30.54 -27.13
N GLN A 186 -4.77 -31.56 -26.27
CA GLN A 186 -5.57 -31.72 -25.04
C GLN A 186 -5.22 -30.70 -23.95
N PHE A 187 -4.05 -30.03 -24.00
CA PHE A 187 -3.69 -28.90 -23.13
C PHE A 187 -4.33 -27.56 -23.56
N SER A 188 -4.98 -27.49 -24.72
CA SER A 188 -5.28 -26.22 -25.41
C SER A 188 -6.66 -25.62 -25.07
N LYS A 189 -7.62 -26.42 -24.61
CA LYS A 189 -8.99 -25.94 -24.38
C LYS A 189 -9.08 -25.24 -23.01
N ASN A 190 -8.95 -23.92 -23.03
CA ASN A 190 -9.27 -22.95 -21.96
C ASN A 190 -8.35 -22.90 -20.73
N SER A 191 -7.81 -21.70 -20.48
CA SER A 191 -6.95 -21.32 -19.34
C SER A 191 -7.57 -21.50 -17.96
N GLY A 192 -8.90 -21.64 -17.88
CA GLY A 192 -9.65 -21.94 -16.65
C GLY A 192 -10.14 -23.40 -16.54
N ASP A 193 -9.91 -24.22 -17.57
CA ASP A 193 -10.48 -25.58 -17.69
C ASP A 193 -9.41 -26.68 -17.62
N LEU A 194 -8.16 -26.34 -17.96
CA LEU A 194 -6.95 -27.18 -17.79
C LEU A 194 -6.70 -27.65 -16.34
N LEU A 195 -7.45 -27.06 -15.44
CA LEU A 195 -7.34 -27.13 -14.01
C LEU A 195 -8.71 -26.66 -13.56
N HIS A 196 -9.62 -27.57 -13.18
CA HIS A 196 -10.92 -27.24 -12.58
C HIS A 196 -10.73 -26.60 -11.16
N LEU A 197 -9.78 -25.65 -11.06
CA LEU A 197 -9.36 -24.87 -9.91
C LEU A 197 -10.41 -23.86 -9.47
N ASP A 198 -11.41 -23.59 -10.31
CA ASP A 198 -12.54 -22.74 -9.97
C ASP A 198 -13.50 -23.42 -8.98
N THR A 199 -13.24 -24.70 -8.66
CA THR A 199 -13.91 -25.38 -7.57
C THR A 199 -13.46 -24.79 -6.22
N ARG A 200 -14.44 -24.39 -5.38
CA ARG A 200 -14.24 -23.86 -4.00
C ARG A 200 -13.12 -24.55 -3.18
N PRO A 201 -12.89 -25.87 -3.28
CA PRO A 201 -11.86 -26.54 -2.49
C PRO A 201 -10.42 -26.19 -2.89
N PHE A 202 -10.16 -26.00 -4.19
CA PHE A 202 -8.82 -25.68 -4.69
C PHE A 202 -8.39 -24.26 -4.31
N ARG A 203 -9.36 -23.33 -4.23
CA ARG A 203 -9.14 -21.97 -3.77
C ARG A 203 -8.57 -21.89 -2.34
N SER A 204 -9.01 -22.78 -1.44
CA SER A 204 -8.49 -22.85 -0.08
C SER A 204 -7.03 -23.34 -0.02
N ILE A 205 -6.65 -24.26 -0.91
CA ILE A 205 -5.31 -24.85 -0.95
C ILE A 205 -4.33 -23.91 -1.62
N LEU A 206 -4.76 -23.19 -2.66
CA LEU A 206 -3.96 -22.20 -3.38
C LEU A 206 -3.73 -20.91 -2.58
N PHE A 207 -4.56 -20.62 -1.57
CA PHE A 207 -4.38 -19.48 -0.67
C PHE A 207 -2.98 -19.47 -0.04
N TRP A 208 -2.56 -20.58 0.54
CA TRP A 208 -1.31 -20.64 1.29
C TRP A 208 -0.07 -20.41 0.42
N PRO A 209 0.06 -21.01 -0.78
CA PRO A 209 1.11 -20.66 -1.74
C PRO A 209 1.20 -19.16 -2.03
N VAL A 210 0.07 -18.50 -2.32
CA VAL A 210 0.02 -17.05 -2.61
C VAL A 210 0.41 -16.24 -1.38
N PHE A 211 -0.14 -16.59 -0.22
CA PHE A 211 0.17 -15.94 1.06
C PHE A 211 1.65 -16.05 1.42
N ILE A 212 2.27 -17.23 1.23
CA ILE A 212 3.70 -17.45 1.43
C ILE A 212 4.52 -16.60 0.45
N ALA A 213 4.17 -16.54 -0.84
CA ALA A 213 4.91 -15.75 -1.82
C ALA A 213 4.91 -14.24 -1.49
N LEU A 214 3.75 -13.70 -1.10
CA LEU A 214 3.63 -12.31 -0.65
C LEU A 214 4.38 -12.06 0.67
N SER A 215 4.26 -12.98 1.62
CA SER A 215 4.94 -12.87 2.93
C SER A 215 6.46 -12.95 2.80
N GLN A 216 6.97 -13.75 1.86
CA GLN A 216 8.40 -13.84 1.52
C GLN A 216 8.92 -12.54 0.90
N GLY A 217 8.12 -11.89 0.04
CA GLY A 217 8.46 -10.55 -0.46
C GLY A 217 8.51 -9.50 0.66
N ALA A 218 7.55 -9.52 1.58
CA ALA A 218 7.55 -8.62 2.74
C ALA A 218 8.72 -8.89 3.70
N LEU A 219 9.07 -10.16 3.92
CA LEU A 219 10.26 -10.55 4.69
C LEU A 219 11.54 -10.05 4.02
N GLY A 220 11.65 -10.24 2.70
CA GLY A 220 12.73 -9.70 1.89
C GLY A 220 12.84 -8.18 2.05
N PHE A 221 11.73 -7.44 1.99
CA PHE A 221 11.71 -6.00 2.23
C PHE A 221 12.25 -5.61 3.61
N SER A 222 11.80 -6.26 4.69
CA SER A 222 12.31 -5.95 6.04
C SER A 222 13.80 -6.29 6.18
N ALA A 223 14.26 -7.42 5.63
CA ALA A 223 15.67 -7.80 5.64
C ALA A 223 16.54 -6.84 4.80
N GLY A 224 16.05 -6.46 3.63
CA GLY A 224 16.69 -5.49 2.75
C GLY A 224 16.77 -4.10 3.37
N ALA A 225 15.68 -3.62 3.98
CA ALA A 225 15.66 -2.34 4.67
C ALA A 225 16.67 -2.32 5.83
N LEU A 226 16.72 -3.38 6.64
CA LEU A 226 17.70 -3.50 7.71
C LEU A 226 19.12 -3.47 7.15
N GLY A 227 19.40 -4.26 6.11
CA GLY A 227 20.71 -4.28 5.44
C GLY A 227 21.09 -2.94 4.81
N GLY A 228 20.14 -2.25 4.19
CA GLY A 228 20.33 -0.92 3.60
C GLY A 228 20.62 0.16 4.65
N THR A 229 19.92 0.11 5.78
CA THR A 229 20.18 0.96 6.94
C THR A 229 21.59 0.71 7.50
N PHE A 230 21.96 -0.55 7.75
CA PHE A 230 23.30 -0.90 8.21
C PHE A 230 24.40 -0.46 7.25
N PHE A 231 24.22 -0.74 5.95
CA PHE A 231 25.18 -0.35 4.92
C PHE A 231 25.37 1.16 4.90
N ARG A 232 24.29 1.93 4.99
CA ARG A 232 24.37 3.39 5.00
C ARG A 232 25.07 3.92 6.25
N ILE A 233 24.76 3.38 7.43
CA ILE A 233 25.43 3.76 8.70
C ILE A 233 26.93 3.47 8.64
N MET A 234 27.34 2.36 8.00
CA MET A 234 28.76 2.01 7.87
C MET A 234 29.52 2.91 6.91
N VAL A 235 28.86 3.42 5.86
CA VAL A 235 29.51 4.18 4.77
C VAL A 235 29.44 5.69 5.00
N THR A 236 28.43 6.18 5.71
CA THR A 236 28.19 7.62 5.90
C THR A 236 28.01 7.96 7.36
N ASP A 237 28.61 9.07 7.78
CA ASP A 237 28.37 9.66 9.10
C ASP A 237 26.96 10.28 9.12
N LEU A 238 26.02 9.56 9.74
CA LEU A 238 24.60 9.92 9.78
C LEU A 238 24.27 10.60 11.11
N ALA A 239 23.75 11.81 11.01
CA ALA A 239 23.25 12.55 12.15
C ALA A 239 21.73 12.27 12.30
N PHE A 240 21.34 11.54 13.35
CA PHE A 240 19.94 11.26 13.64
C PHE A 240 19.38 12.29 14.63
N GLY A 241 18.20 12.82 14.34
CA GLY A 241 17.50 13.73 15.26
C GLY A 241 15.99 13.52 15.22
N TRP A 242 15.32 13.91 16.29
CA TRP A 242 13.86 13.85 16.34
C TRP A 242 13.25 15.25 16.30
N GLN A 243 12.09 15.34 15.66
CA GLN A 243 11.27 16.54 15.64
C GLN A 243 9.83 16.14 15.97
N SER A 244 9.17 16.91 16.82
CA SER A 244 7.76 16.77 17.13
C SER A 244 7.04 18.08 16.78
N THR A 245 5.96 17.98 16.01
CA THR A 245 5.06 19.12 15.69
C THR A 245 4.12 19.42 16.86
N LEU A 246 3.76 18.40 17.64
CA LEU A 246 3.11 18.54 18.93
C LEU A 246 4.18 18.87 19.97
N LEU A 247 3.93 19.82 20.89
CA LEU A 247 4.87 20.27 21.93
C LEU A 247 5.17 19.16 22.96
N MET A 248 5.79 18.07 22.52
CA MET A 248 6.21 16.94 23.35
C MET A 248 7.53 17.30 24.02
N SER A 249 7.59 17.16 25.34
CA SER A 249 8.83 17.25 26.11
C SER A 249 9.77 16.09 25.78
N GLY A 250 11.09 16.29 25.93
CA GLY A 250 12.10 15.23 25.77
C GLY A 250 11.82 14.02 26.66
N GLU A 251 11.30 14.25 27.86
CA GLU A 251 10.89 13.19 28.79
C GLU A 251 9.76 12.30 28.22
N SER A 252 8.77 12.89 27.52
CA SER A 252 7.69 12.11 26.90
C SER A 252 8.22 11.19 25.78
N VAL A 253 9.18 11.69 25.00
CA VAL A 253 9.85 10.91 23.95
C VAL A 253 10.69 9.79 24.57
N TYR A 254 11.44 10.09 25.63
CA TYR A 254 12.21 9.09 26.36
C TYR A 254 11.33 7.96 26.91
N ARG A 255 10.17 8.29 27.51
CA ARG A 255 9.22 7.27 28.00
C ARG A 255 8.69 6.39 26.87
N LEU A 256 8.35 6.98 25.72
CA LEU A 256 7.88 6.24 24.55
C LEU A 256 8.96 5.31 23.99
N VAL A 257 10.18 5.82 23.83
CA VAL A 257 11.35 5.05 23.36
C VAL A 257 11.67 3.91 24.32
N SER A 258 11.63 4.16 25.62
CA SER A 258 11.84 3.13 26.65
C SER A 258 10.76 2.06 26.62
N TRP A 259 9.49 2.45 26.39
CA TRP A 259 8.38 1.51 26.24
C TRP A 259 8.52 0.65 24.99
N LEU A 260 8.92 1.24 23.85
CA LEU A 260 9.23 0.51 22.63
C LEU A 260 10.45 -0.40 22.79
N ALA A 261 11.43 -0.02 23.61
CA ALA A 261 12.63 -0.81 23.84
C ALA A 261 12.43 -2.01 24.77
N LEU A 262 11.27 -2.12 25.46
CA LEU A 262 11.01 -3.19 26.43
C LEU A 262 11.43 -4.61 25.96
N PRO A 263 11.17 -5.05 24.70
CA PRO A 263 11.49 -6.41 24.29
C PRO A 263 12.99 -6.73 24.24
N TRP A 264 13.87 -5.73 24.20
CA TRP A 264 15.33 -5.91 24.13
C TRP A 264 16.14 -5.12 25.17
N SER A 265 15.48 -4.23 25.92
CA SER A 265 16.08 -3.39 26.96
C SER A 265 16.85 -4.19 28.02
N TRP A 266 16.45 -5.44 28.26
CA TRP A 266 17.07 -6.34 29.23
C TRP A 266 18.40 -6.97 28.77
N VAL A 267 18.75 -6.86 27.48
CA VAL A 267 19.97 -7.48 26.93
C VAL A 267 21.20 -6.60 27.21
N MET A 268 21.16 -5.35 26.76
CA MET A 268 22.20 -4.33 27.03
C MET A 268 21.55 -2.94 26.98
N PRO A 269 21.09 -2.39 28.13
CA PRO A 269 20.35 -1.13 28.17
C PRO A 269 21.19 0.06 27.69
N ASP A 270 22.47 0.10 28.06
CA ASP A 270 23.36 1.25 27.78
C ASP A 270 23.70 1.42 26.29
N MET A 271 23.56 0.35 25.48
CA MET A 271 23.92 0.36 24.06
C MET A 271 22.71 0.46 23.12
N PHE A 272 21.57 -0.11 23.50
CA PHE A 272 20.40 -0.23 22.62
C PHE A 272 19.25 0.71 22.96
N VAL A 273 19.39 1.51 24.02
CA VAL A 273 18.38 2.49 24.44
C VAL A 273 19.07 3.86 24.60
N PRO A 274 18.63 4.90 23.86
CA PRO A 274 19.16 6.24 24.04
C PRO A 274 18.83 6.78 25.44
N THR A 275 19.80 7.42 26.09
CA THR A 275 19.60 8.08 27.38
C THR A 275 18.78 9.37 27.22
N LEU A 276 18.24 9.89 28.32
CA LEU A 276 17.47 11.14 28.31
C LEU A 276 18.30 12.30 27.73
N GLU A 277 19.57 12.41 28.13
CA GLU A 277 20.50 13.43 27.64
C GLU A 277 20.73 13.31 26.12
N GLN A 278 20.87 12.10 25.59
CA GLN A 278 21.00 11.86 24.14
C GLN A 278 19.73 12.21 23.37
N ILE A 279 18.56 11.96 23.95
CA ILE A 279 17.28 12.34 23.34
C ILE A 279 17.13 13.86 23.35
N GLU A 280 17.39 14.54 24.46
CA GLU A 280 17.30 16.00 24.53
C GLU A 280 18.32 16.68 23.61
N GLY A 281 19.56 16.18 23.56
CA GLY A 281 20.63 16.67 22.68
C GLY A 281 20.43 16.37 21.19
N SER A 282 19.49 15.48 20.83
CA SER A 282 19.15 15.16 19.43
C SER A 282 17.84 15.81 18.96
N ARG A 283 17.29 16.76 19.74
CA ARG A 283 16.10 17.53 19.37
C ARG A 283 16.43 18.54 18.28
N ILE A 284 15.77 18.42 17.13
CA ILE A 284 15.93 19.36 16.01
C ILE A 284 15.07 20.60 16.29
N VAL A 285 15.67 21.70 16.75
CA VAL A 285 15.00 23.00 16.96
C VAL A 285 15.20 23.87 15.74
N LEU A 286 14.10 24.23 15.05
CA LEU A 286 14.16 25.00 13.80
C LEU A 286 14.83 26.39 13.93
N LYS A 287 14.89 26.95 15.15
CA LYS A 287 15.40 28.30 15.45
C LYS A 287 16.92 28.37 15.66
N GLU A 288 17.54 27.25 16.01
CA GLU A 288 18.98 27.16 16.26
C GLU A 288 19.54 26.24 15.18
N GLY A 289 20.22 26.81 14.19
CA GLY A 289 20.82 26.03 13.10
C GLY A 289 21.71 24.89 13.61
N ILE A 290 22.07 23.98 12.70
CA ILE A 290 22.77 22.70 12.92
C ILE A 290 24.10 22.82 13.73
N ALA A 291 24.64 24.04 13.89
CA ALA A 291 25.92 24.31 14.55
C ALA A 291 25.92 24.04 16.07
N GLY A 292 24.76 23.95 16.73
CA GLY A 292 24.66 23.71 18.18
C GLY A 292 24.46 22.24 18.60
N LEU A 293 24.27 21.32 17.65
CA LEU A 293 24.00 19.91 17.94
C LEU A 293 25.33 19.16 18.14
N ALA A 294 25.65 18.79 19.37
CA ALA A 294 26.83 17.98 19.68
C ALA A 294 26.76 16.63 18.93
N SER A 295 27.73 16.37 18.05
CA SER A 295 27.75 15.24 17.12
C SER A 295 27.63 13.87 17.78
N GLU A 296 28.04 13.75 19.05
CA GLU A 296 28.04 12.51 19.81
C GLU A 296 26.62 12.00 20.13
N HIS A 297 25.68 12.90 20.44
CA HIS A 297 24.30 12.51 20.78
C HIS A 297 23.47 12.10 19.56
N LEU A 298 23.87 12.54 18.36
CA LEU A 298 23.15 12.26 17.11
C LEU A 298 23.45 10.86 16.56
N ALA A 299 24.57 10.25 16.96
CA ALA A 299 24.90 8.86 16.60
C ALA A 299 24.19 7.82 17.50
N ALA A 300 23.64 8.21 18.66
CA ALA A 300 23.11 7.26 19.65
C ALA A 300 21.86 6.48 19.19
N TRP A 301 21.17 6.92 18.14
CA TRP A 301 19.89 6.33 17.71
C TRP A 301 20.01 5.06 16.87
N TRP A 302 21.12 4.86 16.15
CA TRP A 302 21.20 3.77 15.18
C TRP A 302 21.04 2.36 15.78
N PRO A 303 21.58 2.03 16.99
CA PRO A 303 21.39 0.71 17.58
C PRO A 303 19.93 0.46 17.93
N PHE A 304 19.25 1.48 18.48
CA PHE A 304 17.82 1.43 18.80
C PHE A 304 16.97 1.19 17.56
N LEU A 305 17.25 1.89 16.45
CA LEU A 305 16.50 1.74 15.21
C LEU A 305 16.69 0.35 14.58
N CYS A 306 17.92 -0.16 14.57
CA CYS A 306 18.21 -1.51 14.09
C CYS A 306 17.50 -2.57 14.93
N MET A 307 17.50 -2.43 16.27
CA MET A 307 16.78 -3.35 17.17
C MET A 307 15.26 -3.27 16.97
N GLY A 308 14.71 -2.07 16.83
CA GLY A 308 13.29 -1.87 16.54
C GLY A 308 12.87 -2.52 15.23
N MET A 309 13.68 -2.39 14.16
CA MET A 309 13.43 -3.10 12.90
C MET A 309 13.51 -4.62 13.07
N MET A 310 14.49 -5.13 13.83
CA MET A 310 14.63 -6.57 14.04
C MET A 310 13.44 -7.16 14.81
N VAL A 311 13.01 -6.50 15.88
CA VAL A 311 11.96 -6.99 16.79
C VAL A 311 10.55 -6.77 16.24
N TYR A 312 10.28 -5.62 15.63
CA TYR A 312 8.92 -5.29 15.19
C TYR A 312 8.67 -5.54 13.70
N ALA A 313 9.70 -5.53 12.86
CA ALA A 313 9.55 -5.77 11.43
C ALA A 313 10.04 -7.17 11.01
N LEU A 314 11.24 -7.60 11.41
CA LEU A 314 11.85 -8.82 10.88
C LEU A 314 11.36 -10.10 11.57
N ILE A 315 11.49 -10.21 12.89
CA ILE A 315 11.12 -11.41 13.66
C ILE A 315 9.64 -11.79 13.46
N PRO A 316 8.67 -10.87 13.55
CA PRO A 316 7.26 -11.21 13.36
C PRO A 316 6.98 -11.74 11.95
N ARG A 317 7.73 -11.28 10.94
CA ARG A 317 7.62 -11.77 9.56
C ARG A 317 8.17 -13.18 9.41
N VAL A 318 9.29 -13.50 10.06
CA VAL A 318 9.84 -14.87 10.10
C VAL A 318 8.83 -15.81 10.75
N VAL A 319 8.24 -15.42 11.88
CA VAL A 319 7.19 -16.20 12.56
C VAL A 319 5.97 -16.38 11.66
N LEU A 320 5.52 -15.32 10.97
CA LEU A 320 4.37 -15.38 10.07
C LEU A 320 4.60 -16.32 8.88
N VAL A 321 5.80 -16.27 8.29
CA VAL A 321 6.20 -17.19 7.21
C VAL A 321 6.23 -18.63 7.73
N GLY A 322 6.82 -18.87 8.91
CA GLY A 322 6.81 -20.19 9.56
C GLY A 322 5.38 -20.71 9.76
N PHE A 323 4.50 -19.88 10.32
CA PHE A 323 3.08 -20.18 10.48
C PHE A 323 2.40 -20.51 9.15
N ALA A 324 2.68 -19.76 8.09
CA ALA A 324 2.10 -20.02 6.77
C ALA A 324 2.54 -21.36 6.18
N HIS A 325 3.80 -21.75 6.38
CA HIS A 325 4.29 -23.07 5.98
C HIS A 325 3.62 -24.20 6.78
N THR A 326 3.51 -24.06 8.11
CA THR A 326 2.81 -25.06 8.94
C THR A 326 1.33 -25.15 8.58
N ALA A 327 0.67 -24.01 8.38
CA ALA A 327 -0.74 -23.95 8.01
C ALA A 327 -1.00 -24.57 6.62
N ARG A 328 -0.08 -24.38 5.66
CA ARG A 328 -0.11 -25.08 4.37
C ARG A 328 -0.04 -26.60 4.55
N THR A 329 0.90 -27.10 5.36
CA THR A 329 1.03 -28.56 5.58
C THR A 329 -0.22 -29.15 6.24
N LEU A 330 -0.82 -28.43 7.19
CA LEU A 330 -2.04 -28.87 7.84
C LEU A 330 -3.26 -28.79 6.91
N ALA A 331 -3.34 -27.75 6.08
CA ALA A 331 -4.40 -27.63 5.07
C ALA A 331 -4.32 -28.77 4.04
N LEU A 332 -3.12 -29.18 3.64
CA LEU A 332 -2.91 -30.35 2.76
C LEU A 332 -3.25 -31.66 3.48
N ALA A 333 -2.96 -31.79 4.78
CA ALA A 333 -3.35 -32.97 5.56
C ALA A 333 -4.87 -33.09 5.73
N ARG A 334 -5.61 -31.97 5.75
CA ARG A 334 -7.07 -31.91 5.80
C ARG A 334 -7.73 -32.02 4.43
N PHE A 335 -6.96 -32.21 3.36
CA PHE A 335 -7.51 -32.34 2.02
C PHE A 335 -8.36 -33.61 1.93
N ASP A 336 -9.65 -33.43 1.69
CA ASP A 336 -10.58 -34.54 1.59
C ASP A 336 -10.39 -35.28 0.25
N LEU A 337 -9.86 -36.49 0.35
CA LEU A 337 -9.71 -37.45 -0.76
C LEU A 337 -11.00 -38.22 -1.04
N SER A 338 -12.07 -37.98 -0.28
CA SER A 338 -13.38 -38.64 -0.42
C SER A 338 -14.25 -38.01 -1.52
N ARG A 339 -13.68 -37.20 -2.42
CA ARG A 339 -14.45 -36.57 -3.49
C ARG A 339 -14.99 -37.60 -4.49
N PRO A 340 -16.13 -37.34 -5.13
CA PRO A 340 -16.72 -38.26 -6.12
C PRO A 340 -15.76 -38.66 -7.25
N GLY A 341 -14.85 -37.78 -7.68
CA GLY A 341 -13.82 -38.11 -8.69
C GLY A 341 -12.80 -39.14 -8.18
N TYR A 342 -12.20 -38.88 -7.03
CA TYR A 342 -11.23 -39.79 -6.41
C TYR A 342 -11.87 -41.09 -5.93
N GLN A 343 -13.11 -41.05 -5.42
CA GLN A 343 -13.87 -42.24 -5.08
C GLN A 343 -14.18 -43.09 -6.31
N ARG A 344 -14.56 -42.48 -7.45
CA ARG A 344 -14.74 -43.21 -8.72
C ARG A 344 -13.45 -43.90 -9.15
N LEU A 345 -12.29 -43.23 -9.01
CA LEU A 345 -10.99 -43.84 -9.25
C LEU A 345 -10.72 -45.02 -8.30
N LEU A 346 -10.91 -44.84 -6.99
CA LEU A 346 -10.72 -45.91 -6.00
C LEU A 346 -11.63 -47.11 -6.26
N MET A 347 -12.89 -46.87 -6.65
CA MET A 347 -13.83 -47.92 -7.05
C MET A 347 -13.35 -48.66 -8.30
N ARG A 348 -12.89 -47.94 -9.34
CA ARG A 348 -12.32 -48.54 -10.56
C ARG A 348 -11.11 -49.42 -10.25
N MET A 349 -10.21 -48.97 -9.38
CA MET A 349 -9.04 -49.74 -8.96
C MET A 349 -9.39 -51.00 -8.16
N ARG A 350 -10.32 -50.89 -7.19
CA ARG A 350 -10.70 -51.99 -6.29
C ARG A 350 -11.64 -53.00 -6.93
N SER A 351 -12.50 -52.59 -7.85
CA SER A 351 -13.51 -53.46 -8.46
C SER A 351 -12.86 -54.65 -9.20
N PRO A 352 -13.11 -55.91 -8.77
CA PRO A 352 -12.67 -57.07 -9.52
C PRO A 352 -13.54 -57.19 -10.77
N ARG A 353 -12.92 -57.10 -11.96
CA ARG A 353 -13.61 -57.44 -13.19
C ARG A 353 -13.66 -58.96 -13.31
N MET A 354 -14.83 -59.54 -13.03
CA MET A 354 -15.16 -60.87 -13.51
C MET A 354 -15.34 -60.77 -15.02
N GLY A 355 -14.33 -61.20 -15.77
CA GLY A 355 -14.53 -61.52 -17.17
C GLY A 355 -15.47 -62.72 -17.24
N MET A 356 -16.76 -62.48 -17.38
CA MET A 356 -17.67 -63.51 -17.89
C MET A 356 -17.29 -63.70 -19.36
N ASN A 357 -16.26 -64.50 -19.60
CA ASN A 357 -15.95 -64.99 -20.93
C ASN A 357 -17.06 -66.03 -21.23
N ILE A 358 -18.10 -65.58 -21.92
CA ILE A 358 -19.29 -66.39 -22.28
C ILE A 358 -18.87 -67.66 -23.06
N LYS A 359 -17.64 -67.71 -23.60
CA LYS A 359 -17.09 -68.88 -24.27
C LYS A 359 -16.62 -70.00 -23.33
N GLU A 360 -16.35 -69.73 -22.05
CA GLU A 360 -15.75 -70.73 -21.13
C GLU A 360 -16.69 -71.18 -20.01
N THR A 361 -17.57 -70.32 -19.52
CA THR A 361 -18.73 -70.80 -18.78
C THR A 361 -19.71 -71.36 -19.79
N GLY A 362 -19.81 -72.69 -19.87
CA GLY A 362 -20.81 -73.43 -20.65
C GLY A 362 -22.22 -73.08 -20.22
N GLY A 363 -22.65 -71.86 -20.54
CA GLY A 363 -23.96 -71.34 -20.25
C GLY A 363 -24.95 -72.14 -21.08
N SER A 364 -25.65 -73.06 -20.43
CA SER A 364 -26.92 -73.56 -20.94
C SER A 364 -27.75 -72.35 -21.27
N ARG A 365 -27.96 -72.12 -22.57
CA ARG A 365 -28.84 -71.08 -23.09
C ARG A 365 -30.19 -71.31 -22.45
N ALA A 366 -30.52 -70.52 -21.43
CA ALA A 366 -31.83 -70.62 -20.80
C ALA A 366 -32.85 -70.38 -21.90
N GLU A 367 -33.68 -71.38 -22.18
CA GLU A 367 -34.76 -71.24 -23.14
C GLU A 367 -35.60 -70.03 -22.76
N PHE A 368 -35.96 -69.23 -23.76
CA PHE A 368 -36.78 -68.05 -23.58
C PHE A 368 -38.13 -68.48 -23.00
N ARG A 369 -38.28 -68.36 -21.69
CA ARG A 369 -39.56 -68.60 -21.03
C ARG A 369 -40.46 -67.43 -21.39
N ALA A 370 -41.59 -67.71 -22.03
CA ALA A 370 -42.58 -66.69 -22.36
C ALA A 370 -42.93 -65.87 -21.10
N PRO A 371 -43.17 -64.54 -21.23
CA PRO A 371 -43.58 -63.71 -20.10
C PRO A 371 -44.80 -64.33 -19.42
N LEU A 372 -44.81 -64.34 -18.08
CA LEU A 372 -45.99 -64.76 -17.33
C LEU A 372 -47.22 -63.96 -17.79
N PRO A 373 -48.41 -64.57 -17.88
CA PRO A 373 -49.64 -63.86 -18.21
C PRO A 373 -49.82 -62.68 -17.27
N ARG A 374 -50.17 -61.50 -17.81
CA ARG A 374 -50.54 -60.34 -16.98
C ARG A 374 -51.66 -60.77 -16.03
N PRO A 375 -51.54 -60.55 -14.71
CA PRO A 375 -52.65 -60.79 -13.80
C PRO A 375 -53.83 -59.92 -14.24
N GLU A 376 -55.00 -60.54 -14.34
CA GLU A 376 -56.24 -59.83 -14.68
C GLU A 376 -56.47 -58.71 -13.66
N PRO A 377 -56.91 -57.51 -14.10
CA PRO A 377 -57.23 -56.44 -13.19
C PRO A 377 -58.38 -56.90 -12.29
N GLY A 378 -58.12 -56.99 -10.99
CA GLY A 378 -59.15 -57.18 -9.98
C GLY A 378 -60.22 -56.07 -10.07
N PRO A 379 -61.42 -56.31 -9.52
CA PRO A 379 -62.55 -55.41 -9.68
C PRO A 379 -62.18 -54.01 -9.18
N VAL A 380 -62.43 -53.04 -10.07
CA VAL A 380 -62.32 -51.61 -9.79
C VAL A 380 -63.25 -51.29 -8.62
N VAL A 381 -62.68 -51.12 -7.44
CA VAL A 381 -63.38 -50.40 -6.37
C VAL A 381 -63.35 -48.94 -6.79
N GLU A 382 -64.50 -48.46 -7.22
CA GLU A 382 -64.78 -47.05 -7.50
C GLU A 382 -64.52 -46.27 -6.21
N LYS A 383 -63.32 -45.70 -6.12
CA LYS A 383 -62.95 -44.79 -5.06
C LYS A 383 -63.42 -43.42 -5.55
N ASP A 384 -64.49 -42.92 -4.95
CA ASP A 384 -64.98 -41.54 -5.15
C ASP A 384 -63.84 -40.55 -4.85
N GLU A 385 -63.08 -40.19 -5.87
CA GLU A 385 -62.17 -39.05 -5.85
C GLU A 385 -62.99 -37.80 -6.19
N ALA A 386 -63.57 -37.20 -5.15
CA ALA A 386 -64.02 -35.83 -5.21
C ALA A 386 -62.82 -34.91 -5.53
N PRO A 387 -62.90 -34.02 -6.53
CA PRO A 387 -61.79 -33.14 -6.89
C PRO A 387 -61.53 -32.13 -5.77
N LEU A 388 -60.40 -32.27 -5.10
CA LEU A 388 -59.80 -31.21 -4.27
C LEU A 388 -59.33 -30.08 -5.19
N VAL A 389 -60.24 -29.17 -5.50
CA VAL A 389 -59.91 -27.84 -6.05
C VAL A 389 -59.20 -27.07 -4.94
N VAL A 390 -57.87 -27.10 -4.96
CA VAL A 390 -57.04 -26.21 -4.17
C VAL A 390 -57.15 -24.82 -4.80
N ALA A 391 -57.91 -23.93 -4.17
CA ALA A 391 -57.96 -22.53 -4.53
C ALA A 391 -56.59 -21.87 -4.25
N GLN A 392 -55.96 -21.33 -5.29
CA GLN A 392 -54.79 -20.48 -5.17
C GLN A 392 -55.17 -19.21 -4.39
N PRO A 393 -54.41 -18.78 -3.36
CA PRO A 393 -54.62 -17.49 -2.74
C PRO A 393 -54.23 -16.38 -3.72
N HIS A 394 -55.21 -15.53 -4.04
CA HIS A 394 -55.04 -14.34 -4.87
C HIS A 394 -53.99 -13.39 -4.28
N ALA A 395 -53.08 -12.96 -5.15
CA ALA A 395 -52.17 -11.84 -4.92
C ALA A 395 -52.99 -10.56 -4.71
N ILE A 396 -52.90 -9.97 -3.51
CA ILE A 396 -53.41 -8.63 -3.25
C ILE A 396 -52.30 -7.64 -3.64
N LEU A 397 -52.50 -6.99 -4.78
CA LEU A 397 -51.78 -5.77 -5.16
C LEU A 397 -52.10 -4.67 -4.13
N ASN A 398 -51.07 -4.21 -3.41
CA ASN A 398 -51.10 -2.91 -2.75
C ASN A 398 -50.28 -1.93 -3.59
N THR A 399 -50.97 -1.20 -4.45
CA THR A 399 -50.47 0.03 -5.08
C THR A 399 -50.82 1.21 -4.18
N PRO A 400 -49.87 2.04 -3.74
CA PRO A 400 -50.16 3.36 -3.21
C PRO A 400 -50.02 4.42 -4.32
N GLU A 401 -51.08 5.19 -4.53
CA GLU A 401 -51.07 6.44 -5.30
C GLU A 401 -51.64 7.57 -4.41
N PRO A 402 -51.49 8.86 -4.77
CA PRO A 402 -50.80 9.85 -3.94
C PRO A 402 -51.76 10.88 -3.32
N GLU A 403 -51.32 11.54 -2.25
CA GLU A 403 -51.98 12.72 -1.68
C GLU A 403 -50.99 13.90 -1.59
N PRO A 404 -51.48 15.15 -1.56
CA PRO A 404 -50.97 16.23 -2.40
C PRO A 404 -50.08 17.24 -1.67
N GLU A 405 -49.41 18.06 -2.48
CA GLU A 405 -48.66 19.26 -2.09
C GLU A 405 -49.48 20.24 -1.24
N ALA A 406 -48.86 20.78 -0.19
CA ALA A 406 -49.26 22.05 0.41
C ALA A 406 -48.02 22.93 0.65
N LYS A 407 -48.12 24.16 0.13
CA LYS A 407 -47.14 25.25 0.10
C LYS A 407 -46.71 25.75 1.48
N PRO A 408 -45.54 26.42 1.56
CA PRO A 408 -45.12 27.17 2.75
C PRO A 408 -45.80 28.55 2.81
N GLU A 409 -46.12 29.02 4.01
CA GLU A 409 -46.49 30.42 4.26
C GLU A 409 -45.50 31.16 5.18
N PRO A 410 -45.42 32.50 5.08
CA PRO A 410 -44.22 33.28 5.40
C PRO A 410 -44.44 34.29 6.55
N LYS A 411 -43.44 34.48 7.43
CA LYS A 411 -43.26 35.67 8.30
C LYS A 411 -41.79 35.69 8.75
N ALA A 412 -41.07 36.79 8.95
CA ALA A 412 -41.22 38.19 8.60
C ALA A 412 -39.81 38.82 8.70
N ASN A 413 -39.62 39.92 7.97
CA ASN A 413 -38.47 40.82 7.98
C ASN A 413 -37.92 41.17 9.37
N VAL A 414 -36.59 41.15 9.50
CA VAL A 414 -35.87 42.10 10.37
C VAL A 414 -34.78 42.77 9.52
N LYS A 415 -34.90 44.09 9.40
CA LYS A 415 -33.98 45.02 8.72
C LYS A 415 -32.61 45.05 9.41
N PRO A 416 -31.52 45.27 8.67
CA PRO A 416 -30.30 45.85 9.21
C PRO A 416 -30.42 47.38 9.28
N ASP A 417 -30.08 47.96 10.43
CA ASP A 417 -29.88 49.41 10.59
C ASP A 417 -28.57 49.85 9.90
N PRO A 418 -28.56 50.98 9.17
CA PRO A 418 -27.36 51.59 8.63
C PRO A 418 -26.94 52.83 9.44
N ARG A 419 -25.63 53.07 9.56
CA ARG A 419 -24.95 54.39 9.66
C ARG A 419 -23.47 54.19 10.02
N PRO A 420 -22.58 55.17 9.75
CA PRO A 420 -22.46 56.09 8.60
C PRO A 420 -21.00 56.12 8.05
N PRO A 421 -20.69 56.89 6.98
CA PRO A 421 -19.37 56.91 6.35
C PRO A 421 -18.42 57.86 7.07
N VAL A 422 -17.13 57.50 7.12
CA VAL A 422 -16.02 58.38 7.50
C VAL A 422 -15.17 58.54 6.24
N VAL A 423 -15.41 59.59 5.46
CA VAL A 423 -14.59 60.82 5.37
C VAL A 423 -13.14 60.50 4.98
N SER A 424 -12.90 60.60 3.68
CA SER A 424 -11.59 60.79 3.08
C SER A 424 -11.05 62.17 3.43
N ASP A 425 -9.99 62.24 4.24
CA ASP A 425 -9.18 63.44 4.41
C ASP A 425 -7.82 63.21 3.76
N ASP A 426 -7.65 63.87 2.62
CA ASP A 426 -6.42 63.96 1.84
C ASP A 426 -5.70 65.26 2.26
N PRO A 427 -4.56 65.23 2.96
CA PRO A 427 -3.72 66.40 3.12
C PRO A 427 -2.74 66.45 1.97
N ARG A 428 -3.05 67.33 1.01
CA ARG A 428 -2.10 67.90 0.05
C ARG A 428 -0.76 68.21 0.71
N VAL A 429 0.30 67.49 0.32
CA VAL A 429 1.69 67.87 0.61
C VAL A 429 2.48 68.07 -0.69
N LYS A 430 3.36 69.05 -0.62
CA LYS A 430 4.02 69.81 -1.70
C LYS A 430 4.85 68.95 -2.66
N LYS A 431 4.62 69.18 -3.96
CA LYS A 431 5.44 68.70 -5.09
C LYS A 431 6.87 69.25 -5.00
N ASN A 432 7.85 68.36 -4.83
CA ASN A 432 9.24 68.41 -5.37
C ASN A 432 10.31 67.73 -4.49
N THR A 433 9.95 66.73 -3.70
CA THR A 433 10.92 65.74 -3.16
C THR A 433 10.59 64.39 -3.82
N PRO A 434 11.56 63.65 -4.38
CA PRO A 434 11.28 62.34 -4.96
C PRO A 434 10.74 61.43 -3.86
N GLY A 435 9.45 61.14 -3.91
CA GLY A 435 8.79 60.37 -2.87
C GLY A 435 9.00 58.87 -3.07
N ALA A 436 9.14 58.09 -2.01
CA ALA A 436 9.25 56.63 -2.07
C ALA A 436 7.87 55.96 -1.98
N LEU A 437 7.72 54.79 -2.62
CA LEU A 437 6.55 53.93 -2.48
C LEU A 437 6.87 52.83 -1.46
N VAL A 438 6.11 52.78 -0.36
CA VAL A 438 6.32 51.80 0.70
C VAL A 438 5.34 50.63 0.55
N LEU A 439 5.86 49.42 0.48
CA LEU A 439 5.15 48.16 0.41
C LEU A 439 5.20 47.51 1.80
N GLY A 440 4.07 47.47 2.48
CA GLY A 440 3.92 46.84 3.80
C GLY A 440 2.88 45.72 3.75
N SER A 441 3.06 44.65 4.52
CA SER A 441 2.06 43.57 4.65
C SER A 441 0.63 44.07 4.90
N ALA A 442 -0.34 43.79 4.03
CA ALA A 442 -1.73 44.27 4.19
C ALA A 442 -2.43 43.86 5.51
N MET A 443 -1.92 42.84 6.20
CA MET A 443 -2.49 42.26 7.43
C MET A 443 -1.94 42.87 8.73
N GLY A 444 -0.93 43.75 8.67
CA GLY A 444 -0.14 44.15 9.85
C GLY A 444 0.08 45.64 10.08
N PHE A 445 -0.52 46.55 9.28
CA PHE A 445 -0.30 47.99 9.43
C PHE A 445 -1.61 48.66 9.84
N GLU A 446 -1.70 49.09 11.09
CA GLU A 446 -2.72 50.04 11.53
C GLU A 446 -2.34 51.46 11.06
N GLU A 447 -3.34 52.34 10.90
CA GLU A 447 -3.14 53.71 10.39
C GLU A 447 -2.14 54.53 11.24
N ASN A 448 -2.02 54.19 12.53
CA ASN A 448 -1.11 54.81 13.50
C ASN A 448 0.36 54.35 13.35
N ASP A 449 0.60 53.13 12.87
CA ASP A 449 1.95 52.61 12.61
C ASP A 449 2.58 53.25 11.37
N MET A 450 1.72 53.64 10.43
CA MET A 450 2.12 54.26 9.18
C MET A 450 2.73 55.65 9.39
N GLU A 451 2.24 56.45 10.35
CA GLU A 451 2.84 57.74 10.68
C GLU A 451 4.27 57.59 11.24
N GLN A 452 4.48 56.60 12.12
CA GLN A 452 5.81 56.31 12.68
C GLN A 452 6.78 55.80 11.62
N ILE A 453 6.30 54.98 10.68
CA ILE A 453 7.11 54.48 9.57
C ILE A 453 7.49 55.61 8.62
N ARG A 454 6.56 56.52 8.32
CA ARG A 454 6.86 57.71 7.50
C ARG A 454 7.91 58.59 8.15
N ALA A 455 7.74 58.89 9.44
CA ALA A 455 8.71 59.69 10.21
C ALA A 455 10.09 59.01 10.28
N GLY A 456 10.15 57.69 10.51
CA GLY A 456 11.42 56.96 10.59
C GLY A 456 12.13 56.83 9.25
N LEU A 457 11.41 56.63 8.14
CA LEU A 457 11.99 56.59 6.80
C LEU A 457 12.54 57.96 6.38
N GLU A 458 11.85 59.05 6.73
CA GLU A 458 12.33 60.41 6.49
C GLU A 458 13.57 60.73 7.32
N GLN A 459 13.60 60.36 8.60
CA GLN A 459 14.75 60.61 9.48
C GLN A 459 15.98 59.76 9.12
N GLN A 460 15.80 58.48 8.81
CA GLN A 460 16.91 57.55 8.57
C GLN A 460 17.45 57.63 7.15
N PHE A 461 16.57 57.74 6.15
CA PHE A 461 16.95 57.66 4.74
C PHE A 461 16.78 58.98 3.98
N GLY A 462 16.19 60.01 4.59
CA GLY A 462 15.91 61.28 3.92
C GLY A 462 14.86 61.17 2.81
N LEU A 463 14.06 60.10 2.81
CA LEU A 463 13.08 59.79 1.78
C LEU A 463 11.68 60.17 2.25
N HIS A 464 11.06 61.11 1.54
CA HIS A 464 9.64 61.44 1.74
C HIS A 464 8.78 60.28 1.27
N VAL A 465 7.83 59.80 2.06
CA VAL A 465 6.94 58.70 1.65
C VAL A 465 5.77 59.28 0.84
N ALA A 466 5.70 58.96 -0.46
CA ALA A 466 4.63 59.46 -1.34
C ALA A 466 3.33 58.65 -1.22
N ALA A 467 3.44 57.34 -1.09
CA ALA A 467 2.29 56.47 -0.91
C ALA A 467 2.69 55.16 -0.21
N THR A 468 1.69 54.44 0.27
CA THR A 468 1.84 53.13 0.89
C THR A 468 0.87 52.16 0.25
N VAL A 469 1.33 50.95 -0.07
CA VAL A 469 0.52 49.87 -0.60
C VAL A 469 0.58 48.68 0.35
N GLY A 470 -0.58 48.14 0.70
CA GLY A 470 -0.70 46.89 1.43
C GLY A 470 -0.45 45.71 0.49
N VAL A 471 0.61 44.95 0.72
CA VAL A 471 0.98 43.77 -0.08
C VAL A 471 0.68 42.46 0.65
N HIS A 472 0.24 41.44 -0.07
CA HIS A 472 -0.02 40.11 0.47
C HIS A 472 1.18 39.17 0.30
N PHE A 473 2.26 39.65 -0.34
CA PHE A 473 3.40 38.85 -0.79
C PHE A 473 2.99 37.78 -1.81
N ASP A 474 1.93 38.08 -2.57
CA ASP A 474 1.49 37.35 -3.75
C ASP A 474 1.53 38.30 -4.94
N PHE A 475 2.44 38.03 -5.89
CA PHE A 475 2.69 38.94 -7.00
C PHE A 475 1.46 39.10 -7.90
N ASP A 476 0.67 38.04 -8.08
CA ASP A 476 -0.47 38.07 -9.00
C ASP A 476 -1.58 39.00 -8.47
N GLU A 477 -1.73 39.08 -7.15
CA GLU A 477 -2.68 39.96 -6.47
C GLU A 477 -2.14 41.40 -6.33
N ASP A 478 -0.85 41.55 -6.02
CA ASP A 478 -0.25 42.84 -5.65
C ASP A 478 0.14 43.70 -6.88
N GLN A 479 0.48 43.08 -8.02
CA GLN A 479 1.08 43.76 -9.20
C GLN A 479 0.26 44.95 -9.70
N TYR A 480 -1.07 44.84 -9.72
CA TYR A 480 -1.94 45.87 -10.28
C TYR A 480 -1.98 47.12 -9.40
N GLN A 481 -1.94 46.93 -8.07
CA GLN A 481 -1.92 48.04 -7.13
C GLN A 481 -0.57 48.75 -7.15
N ILE A 482 0.52 47.99 -7.21
CA ILE A 482 1.87 48.54 -7.32
C ILE A 482 2.02 49.32 -8.64
N ALA A 483 1.59 48.74 -9.77
CA ALA A 483 1.65 49.39 -11.08
C ALA A 483 0.83 50.68 -11.16
N ALA A 484 -0.34 50.74 -10.51
CA ALA A 484 -1.15 51.95 -10.46
C ALA A 484 -0.41 53.10 -9.75
N HIS A 485 0.17 52.84 -8.58
CA HIS A 485 0.91 53.85 -7.81
C HIS A 485 2.22 54.26 -8.50
N VAL A 486 2.94 53.32 -9.11
CA VAL A 486 4.16 53.62 -9.89
C VAL A 486 3.83 54.51 -11.10
N LYS A 487 2.69 54.29 -11.76
CA LYS A 487 2.25 55.12 -12.89
C LYS A 487 1.93 56.57 -12.46
N ASP A 488 1.37 56.75 -11.28
CA ASP A 488 0.99 58.07 -10.76
C ASP A 488 2.17 58.85 -10.15
N LEU A 489 3.14 58.13 -9.56
CA LEU A 489 4.28 58.73 -8.85
C LEU A 489 5.55 58.87 -9.71
N GLY A 490 5.68 58.11 -10.81
CA GLY A 490 6.83 58.15 -11.71
C GLY A 490 7.99 57.26 -11.23
N GLN A 491 9.23 57.64 -11.56
CA GLN A 491 10.43 56.90 -11.16
C GLN A 491 10.75 57.11 -9.67
N VAL A 492 10.15 56.28 -8.82
CA VAL A 492 10.29 56.33 -7.36
C VAL A 492 10.92 55.04 -6.81
N PRO A 493 11.75 55.11 -5.76
CA PRO A 493 12.29 53.92 -5.11
C PRO A 493 11.17 53.12 -4.44
N LEU A 494 11.23 51.79 -4.58
CA LEU A 494 10.31 50.85 -3.95
C LEU A 494 10.92 50.40 -2.61
N ILE A 495 10.23 50.59 -1.50
CA ILE A 495 10.68 50.16 -0.17
C ILE A 495 9.77 49.04 0.32
N VAL A 496 10.28 47.85 0.55
CA VAL A 496 9.54 46.74 1.18
C VAL A 496 9.90 46.65 2.65
N LEU A 497 8.89 46.67 3.51
CA LEU A 497 9.06 46.42 4.94
C LEU A 497 8.92 44.93 5.22
N GLN A 498 9.98 44.33 5.77
CA GLN A 498 10.05 42.89 6.01
C GLN A 498 10.46 42.60 7.45
N GLU A 499 9.74 41.68 8.10
CA GLU A 499 10.10 41.26 9.44
C GLU A 499 11.34 40.35 9.43
N VAL A 500 12.33 40.69 10.25
CA VAL A 500 13.65 40.06 10.26
C VAL A 500 13.60 38.62 10.78
N TRP A 501 12.65 38.29 11.65
CA TRP A 501 12.50 36.94 12.21
C TRP A 501 11.96 35.94 11.18
N GLN A 502 11.27 36.42 10.15
CA GLN A 502 10.76 35.55 9.09
C GLN A 502 11.93 35.11 8.20
N PRO A 503 12.10 33.80 7.93
CA PRO A 503 13.22 33.33 7.13
C PRO A 503 13.06 33.73 5.65
N PRO A 504 14.16 33.98 4.92
CA PRO A 504 14.13 34.25 3.47
C PRO A 504 13.79 32.97 2.69
N ILE A 505 12.51 32.61 2.69
CA ILE A 505 11.99 31.46 1.93
C ILE A 505 12.02 31.77 0.43
N ARG A 506 12.10 30.72 -0.39
CA ARG A 506 12.16 30.84 -1.86
C ARG A 506 11.00 31.65 -2.44
N GLY A 507 9.80 31.53 -1.87
CA GLY A 507 8.62 32.29 -2.31
C GLY A 507 8.81 33.81 -2.18
N LEU A 508 9.27 34.29 -1.02
CA LEU A 508 9.53 35.72 -0.78
C LEU A 508 10.67 36.26 -1.64
N LEU A 509 11.74 35.49 -1.78
CA LEU A 509 12.86 35.88 -2.65
C LEU A 509 12.42 35.95 -4.13
N TYR A 510 11.58 35.01 -4.56
CA TYR A 510 11.01 35.01 -5.90
C TYR A 510 10.08 36.21 -6.12
N TYR A 511 9.26 36.57 -5.14
CA TYR A 511 8.43 37.77 -5.16
C TYR A 511 9.25 39.05 -5.40
N PHE A 512 10.40 39.22 -4.72
CA PHE A 512 11.28 40.38 -4.96
C PHE A 512 11.87 40.40 -6.37
N VAL A 513 12.23 39.23 -6.92
CA VAL A 513 12.68 39.11 -8.30
C VAL A 513 11.57 39.48 -9.28
N GLN A 514 10.33 39.02 -9.05
CA GLN A 514 9.19 39.36 -9.91
C GLN A 514 8.87 40.87 -9.91
N ILE A 515 8.98 41.53 -8.75
CA ILE A 515 8.87 43.00 -8.67
C ILE A 515 9.94 43.66 -9.55
N ARG A 516 11.19 43.20 -9.47
CA ARG A 516 12.31 43.75 -10.26
C ARG A 516 12.20 43.45 -11.75
N GLU A 517 11.70 42.28 -12.14
CA GLU A 517 11.43 41.95 -13.54
C GLU A 517 10.34 42.85 -14.14
N THR A 518 9.34 43.23 -13.34
CA THR A 518 8.22 44.07 -13.76
C THR A 518 8.59 45.56 -13.76
N PHE A 519 9.44 45.99 -12.81
CA PHE A 519 9.90 47.37 -12.67
C PHE A 519 11.45 47.45 -12.69
N PRO A 520 12.08 47.18 -13.84
CA PRO A 520 13.54 47.02 -13.95
C PRO A 520 14.32 48.31 -13.68
N ASP A 521 13.71 49.47 -13.86
CA ASP A 521 14.36 50.78 -13.69
C ASP A 521 14.27 51.34 -12.26
N LEU A 522 13.50 50.69 -11.36
CA LEU A 522 13.28 51.18 -10.00
C LEU A 522 14.12 50.42 -8.97
N PRO A 523 14.92 51.11 -8.12
CA PRO A 523 15.64 50.45 -7.04
C PRO A 523 14.66 49.89 -6.00
N LEU A 524 14.93 48.67 -5.52
CA LEU A 524 14.13 47.97 -4.51
C LEU A 524 14.93 47.90 -3.20
N TRP A 525 14.41 48.51 -2.15
CA TRP A 525 15.02 48.53 -0.82
C TRP A 525 14.22 47.65 0.12
N ILE A 526 14.85 46.61 0.64
CA ILE A 526 14.25 45.71 1.62
C ILE A 526 14.70 46.19 3.00
N VAL A 527 13.79 46.80 3.75
CA VAL A 527 14.05 47.35 5.07
C VAL A 527 13.57 46.36 6.12
N MET A 528 14.52 45.83 6.89
CA MET A 528 14.31 44.81 7.90
C MET A 528 13.89 45.43 9.24
N ILE A 529 12.77 44.96 9.78
CA ILE A 529 12.16 45.40 11.04
C ILE A 529 11.99 44.22 12.00
N ARG A 530 12.01 44.43 13.32
CA ARG A 530 12.01 43.31 14.29
C ARG A 530 10.63 42.69 14.53
N THR A 531 9.67 43.46 15.04
CA THR A 531 8.29 43.02 15.27
C THR A 531 7.39 44.25 15.36
N MET A 532 6.21 44.19 14.75
CA MET A 532 5.29 45.32 14.69
C MET A 532 4.43 45.47 15.97
N GLU A 533 4.18 44.37 16.69
CA GLU A 533 3.25 44.33 17.84
C GLU A 533 3.76 44.97 19.16
N GLN A 534 5.07 45.26 19.30
CA GLN A 534 5.65 45.68 20.59
C GLN A 534 6.37 47.04 20.57
N GLY A 535 6.27 47.80 19.47
CA GLY A 535 6.86 49.14 19.36
C GLY A 535 8.39 49.20 19.22
N GLU A 536 9.10 48.10 19.45
CA GLU A 536 10.56 47.99 19.25
C GLU A 536 10.86 47.51 17.81
N LYS A 537 11.09 48.48 16.91
CA LYS A 537 11.28 48.23 15.47
C LYS A 537 12.75 47.99 15.08
N ASP A 538 13.68 48.24 16.01
CA ASP A 538 15.13 48.24 15.76
C ASP A 538 15.74 46.86 15.55
N VAL A 539 16.62 46.78 14.55
CA VAL A 539 17.39 45.57 14.26
C VAL A 539 18.87 45.79 14.58
N ALA A 540 19.36 45.03 15.57
CA ALA A 540 20.76 45.08 16.01
C ALA A 540 21.72 44.63 14.88
N PRO A 541 22.92 45.22 14.77
CA PRO A 541 23.87 44.82 13.73
C PRO A 541 24.44 43.40 13.92
N SER A 542 24.36 42.87 15.15
CA SER A 542 24.72 41.50 15.51
C SER A 542 23.58 40.49 15.33
N ASP A 543 22.43 40.88 14.76
CA ASP A 543 21.30 39.97 14.56
C ASP A 543 21.65 38.91 13.50
N VAL A 544 21.56 37.64 13.91
CA VAL A 544 21.85 36.47 13.07
C VAL A 544 20.89 36.39 11.88
N ASN A 545 19.62 36.72 12.08
CA ASN A 545 18.61 36.65 11.03
C ASN A 545 18.88 37.70 9.94
N PHE A 546 19.32 38.90 10.33
CA PHE A 546 19.73 39.93 9.36
C PHE A 546 20.92 39.48 8.50
N GLN A 547 21.91 38.79 9.08
CA GLN A 547 23.02 38.25 8.31
C GLN A 547 22.59 37.17 7.31
N VAL A 548 21.64 36.31 7.71
CA VAL A 548 21.03 35.31 6.82
C VAL A 548 20.31 35.99 5.65
N TRP A 549 19.51 37.01 5.94
CA TRP A 549 18.83 37.81 4.92
C TRP A 549 19.81 38.51 3.97
N LYS A 550 20.87 39.13 4.50
CA LYS A 550 21.91 39.77 3.69
C LYS A 550 22.61 38.78 2.76
N SER A 551 22.89 37.57 3.24
CA SER A 551 23.45 36.50 2.40
C SER A 551 22.47 36.04 1.32
N ALA A 552 21.18 35.91 1.65
CA ALA A 552 20.15 35.47 0.71
C ALA A 552 19.90 36.50 -0.41
N VAL A 553 19.78 37.78 -0.06
CA VAL A 553 19.60 38.86 -1.05
C VAL A 553 20.84 39.00 -1.95
N LYS A 554 22.05 38.84 -1.40
CA LYS A 554 23.27 38.85 -2.20
C LYS A 554 23.32 37.73 -3.24
N GLN A 555 22.69 36.59 -2.99
CA GLN A 555 22.59 35.48 -3.95
C GLN A 555 21.67 35.78 -5.14
N LEU A 556 20.77 36.78 -5.03
CA LEU A 556 19.92 37.22 -6.15
C LEU A 556 20.72 37.95 -7.24
N ASN A 557 21.91 38.45 -6.92
CA ASN A 557 22.85 39.07 -7.86
C ASN A 557 22.26 40.26 -8.66
N ASP A 558 21.29 40.99 -8.09
CA ASP A 558 20.73 42.21 -8.65
C ASP A 558 21.32 43.43 -7.91
N PRO A 559 22.07 44.33 -8.61
CA PRO A 559 22.70 45.49 -8.00
C PRO A 559 21.72 46.59 -7.55
N LEU A 560 20.47 46.53 -7.98
CA LEU A 560 19.41 47.48 -7.63
C LEU A 560 18.52 46.99 -6.48
N ILE A 561 18.79 45.80 -5.92
CA ILE A 561 18.19 45.34 -4.66
C ILE A 561 19.15 45.67 -3.51
N ALA A 562 18.73 46.60 -2.65
CA ALA A 562 19.43 46.92 -1.42
C ALA A 562 18.71 46.30 -0.22
N ILE A 563 19.48 45.90 0.79
CA ILE A 563 18.95 45.44 2.08
C ILE A 563 19.47 46.33 3.19
N GLU A 564 18.56 46.92 3.94
CA GLU A 564 18.85 47.84 5.04
C GLU A 564 18.13 47.42 6.30
N ARG A 565 18.58 47.93 7.44
CA ARG A 565 17.98 47.67 8.75
C ARG A 565 17.28 48.91 9.27
N TRP A 566 16.17 48.71 9.98
CA TRP A 566 15.51 49.80 10.69
C TRP A 566 16.31 50.22 11.92
N MET A 567 16.47 51.55 12.09
CA MET A 567 17.11 52.18 13.24
C MET A 567 16.32 53.43 13.64
N SER A 568 15.73 53.43 14.82
CA SER A 568 15.24 54.62 15.49
C SER A 568 16.44 55.50 15.86
N LEU A 569 16.57 56.65 15.18
CA LEU A 569 17.64 57.64 15.40
C LEU A 569 17.30 58.64 16.49
#